data_AF-A0A653MJ02-F1
#
_entry.id   AF-A0A653MJ02-F1
#
_cell.length_a   1.000
_cell.length_b   1.000
_cell.length_c   1.000
_cell.angle_alpha   90.00
_cell.angle_beta   90.00
_cell.angle_gamma   90.00
#
_symmetry.space_group_name_H-M   'P 1'
#
loop_
_entity.id
_entity.type
_entity.pdbx_description
1 polymer ?
#
loop_
_entity_poly.entity_id
_entity_poly.type
_entity_poly.pdbx_seq_one_letter_code
_entity_poly.pdbx_strand_id
1 'polypeptide(L)'
;MTNHEPTPYDTGARLEPFVWVRDGITGNESPRPASADDYGRVDFEDDASCTIATAYMAREGESNVLHVDSLSDPLVVATDHGRVLVLDEDTVAGLEELLRLAERGRADFEHQASYGDYSAEDRADADQRWASVRAVAEELHPHLTN
;
A
#
# COMPACT_ATOMS: atom_id res chain seq x y z
N MET A 1 20.03 -37.91 11.48
CA MET A 1 19.35 -36.81 10.79
C MET A 1 18.38 -36.21 11.78
N THR A 2 18.65 -35.01 12.27
CA THR A 2 17.70 -34.28 13.12
C THR A 2 16.57 -33.80 12.22
N ASN A 3 15.37 -34.36 12.38
CA ASN A 3 14.15 -33.82 11.76
C ASN A 3 13.93 -32.42 12.35
N HIS A 4 14.25 -31.38 11.58
CA HIS A 4 13.85 -30.02 11.90
C HIS A 4 12.46 -29.79 11.28
N GLU A 5 11.56 -29.15 12.02
CA GLU A 5 10.25 -28.75 11.48
C GLU A 5 10.44 -27.68 10.39
N PRO A 6 9.75 -27.76 9.24
CA PRO A 6 9.94 -26.79 8.18
C PRO A 6 9.57 -25.38 8.67
N THR A 7 10.47 -24.42 8.41
CA THR A 7 10.23 -23.01 8.68
C THR A 7 9.29 -22.42 7.63
N PRO A 8 8.70 -21.24 7.86
CA PRO A 8 7.90 -20.55 6.86
C PRO A 8 8.65 -20.20 5.57
N TYR A 9 9.98 -20.09 5.62
CA TYR A 9 10.83 -19.88 4.43
C TYR A 9 10.91 -21.17 3.60
N ASP A 10 11.12 -22.32 4.25
CA ASP A 10 11.19 -23.64 3.59
C ASP A 10 9.92 -24.00 2.79
N THR A 11 8.78 -23.40 3.13
CA THR A 11 7.50 -23.62 2.44
C THR A 11 7.11 -22.50 1.48
N GLY A 12 7.92 -21.45 1.34
CA GLY A 12 7.56 -20.25 0.56
C GLY A 12 6.41 -19.43 1.16
N ALA A 13 6.06 -19.67 2.44
CA ALA A 13 5.02 -18.90 3.12
C ALA A 13 5.52 -17.50 3.56
N ARG A 14 6.84 -17.28 3.55
CA ARG A 14 7.50 -15.99 3.77
C ARG A 14 8.69 -15.87 2.81
N LEU A 15 8.93 -14.66 2.31
CA LEU A 15 10.15 -14.31 1.56
C LEU A 15 11.37 -14.35 2.47
N GLU A 16 12.52 -14.74 1.93
CA GLU A 16 13.77 -14.86 2.69
C GLU A 16 14.47 -13.50 2.82
N PRO A 17 14.81 -13.05 4.05
CA PRO A 17 15.51 -11.78 4.25
C PRO A 17 17.01 -11.92 4.00
N PHE A 18 17.55 -11.06 3.15
CA PHE A 18 18.97 -10.97 2.82
C PHE A 18 19.54 -9.59 3.17
N VAL A 19 20.28 -9.52 4.29
CA VAL A 19 21.00 -8.30 4.68
C VAL A 19 22.15 -8.03 3.70
N TRP A 20 22.17 -6.82 3.12
CA TRP A 20 23.14 -6.43 2.09
C TRP A 20 24.59 -6.49 2.58
N VAL A 21 24.86 -5.94 3.77
CA VAL A 21 26.24 -5.83 4.28
C VAL A 21 26.56 -6.93 5.27
N ARG A 22 27.60 -7.72 4.95
CA ARG A 22 28.22 -8.68 5.86
C ARG A 22 29.71 -8.41 5.89
N ASP A 23 30.25 -8.17 7.08
CA ASP A 23 31.68 -7.88 7.31
C ASP A 23 32.23 -6.75 6.42
N GLY A 24 31.42 -5.71 6.19
CA GLY A 24 31.80 -4.54 5.38
C GLY A 24 31.78 -4.77 3.86
N ILE A 25 31.27 -5.92 3.41
CA ILE A 25 31.14 -6.28 1.99
C ILE A 25 29.64 -6.38 1.64
N THR A 26 29.29 -5.91 0.44
CA THR A 26 27.94 -5.98 -0.12
C THR A 26 27.95 -6.60 -1.51
N GLY A 27 26.81 -7.16 -1.94
CA GLY A 27 26.63 -7.84 -3.21
C GLY A 27 27.04 -9.32 -3.16
N ASN A 28 26.10 -10.22 -3.48
CA ASN A 28 26.36 -11.67 -3.51
C ASN A 28 27.17 -12.08 -4.75
N GLU A 29 26.69 -11.72 -5.93
CA GLU A 29 27.31 -12.12 -7.21
C GLU A 29 28.48 -11.21 -7.62
N SER A 30 28.45 -9.95 -7.17
CA SER A 30 29.52 -8.97 -7.41
C SER A 30 29.93 -8.30 -6.10
N PRO A 31 30.68 -9.00 -5.23
CA PRO A 31 31.08 -8.47 -3.94
C PRO A 31 31.92 -7.19 -4.09
N ARG A 32 31.54 -6.15 -3.37
CA ARG A 32 32.26 -4.88 -3.28
C ARG A 32 32.29 -4.36 -1.85
N PRO A 33 33.24 -3.48 -1.49
CA PRO A 33 33.16 -2.74 -0.23
C PRO A 33 31.81 -2.01 -0.10
N ALA A 34 31.22 -2.10 1.09
CA ALA A 34 29.99 -1.40 1.42
C ALA A 34 30.22 0.11 1.50
N SER A 35 29.31 0.87 0.91
CA SER A 35 29.13 2.31 1.16
C SER A 35 28.20 2.50 2.37
N ALA A 36 28.06 3.73 2.85
CA ALA A 36 27.17 4.05 3.96
C ALA A 36 25.70 3.68 3.65
N ASP A 37 25.27 3.87 2.40
CA ASP A 37 23.88 3.66 1.97
C ASP A 37 23.48 2.18 1.87
N ASP A 38 24.47 1.27 1.89
CA ASP A 38 24.21 -0.17 1.85
C ASP A 38 23.78 -0.72 3.22
N TYR A 39 24.15 -0.06 4.32
CA TYR A 39 23.88 -0.56 5.66
C TYR A 39 22.40 -0.44 6.03
N GLY A 40 21.87 -1.49 6.65
CA GLY A 40 20.46 -1.54 7.08
C GLY A 40 19.47 -1.91 5.97
N ARG A 41 19.93 -2.13 4.73
CA ARG A 41 19.12 -2.66 3.63
C ARG A 41 19.00 -4.17 3.71
N VAL A 42 17.78 -4.63 3.44
CA VAL A 42 17.40 -6.05 3.40
C VAL A 42 16.64 -6.32 2.12
N ASP A 43 17.12 -7.25 1.32
CA ASP A 43 16.37 -7.81 0.20
C ASP A 43 15.46 -8.92 0.69
N PHE A 44 14.29 -9.04 0.08
CA PHE A 44 13.37 -10.15 0.31
C PHE A 44 13.30 -10.97 -0.96
N GLU A 45 13.81 -12.19 -0.90
CA GLU A 45 13.92 -13.09 -2.04
C GLU A 45 12.80 -14.14 -2.03
N ASP A 46 12.38 -14.56 -3.24
CA ASP A 46 11.49 -15.72 -3.43
C ASP A 46 12.26 -17.06 -3.41
N ASP A 47 11.54 -18.15 -3.63
CA ASP A 47 12.11 -19.51 -3.69
C ASP A 47 13.01 -19.75 -4.91
N ALA A 48 13.01 -18.84 -5.88
CA ALA A 48 13.89 -18.84 -7.03
C ALA A 48 15.13 -17.94 -6.84
N SER A 49 15.31 -17.36 -5.64
CA SER A 49 16.38 -16.39 -5.31
C SER A 49 16.29 -15.08 -6.12
N CYS A 50 15.09 -14.68 -6.53
CA CYS A 50 14.83 -13.37 -7.12
C CYS A 50 14.47 -12.36 -6.03
N THR A 51 15.11 -11.18 -6.02
CA THR A 51 14.71 -10.09 -5.12
C THR A 51 13.35 -9.53 -5.51
N ILE A 52 12.36 -9.70 -4.63
CA ILE A 52 11.01 -9.18 -4.80
C ILE A 52 10.91 -7.74 -4.32
N ALA A 53 11.53 -7.43 -3.18
CA ALA A 53 11.57 -6.09 -2.62
C ALA A 53 12.85 -5.84 -1.81
N THR A 54 13.27 -4.57 -1.74
CA THR A 54 14.32 -4.12 -0.81
C THR A 54 13.69 -3.21 0.23
N ALA A 55 13.96 -3.43 1.51
CA ALA A 55 13.47 -2.56 2.58
C ALA A 55 14.60 -2.03 3.45
N TYR A 56 14.43 -0.82 3.95
CA TYR A 56 15.26 -0.23 5.01
C TYR A 56 14.47 0.82 5.79
N MET A 57 14.91 1.11 7.01
CA MET A 57 14.33 2.17 7.82
C MET A 57 15.30 3.33 7.96
N ALA A 58 14.83 4.54 7.69
CA ALA A 58 15.59 5.77 7.86
C ALA A 58 14.91 6.71 8.85
N ARG A 59 15.70 7.63 9.43
CA ARG A 59 15.17 8.77 10.20
C ARG A 59 15.07 9.94 9.25
N GLU A 60 13.86 10.45 9.04
CA GLU A 60 13.60 11.65 8.25
C GLU A 60 12.94 12.69 9.15
N GLY A 61 13.70 13.75 9.47
CA GLY A 61 13.30 14.71 10.51
C GLY A 61 13.10 14.00 11.86
N GLU A 62 11.91 14.17 12.45
CA GLU A 62 11.54 13.54 13.73
C GLU A 62 10.93 12.13 13.55
N SER A 63 10.70 11.67 12.32
CA SER A 63 9.94 10.44 12.01
C SER A 63 10.83 9.27 11.59
N ASN A 64 10.45 8.05 11.96
CA ASN A 64 11.02 6.85 11.35
C ASN A 64 10.22 6.49 10.09
N VAL A 65 10.89 6.34 8.96
CA VAL A 65 10.29 6.05 7.66
C VAL A 65 10.77 4.68 7.20
N LEU A 66 9.83 3.79 6.89
CA LEU A 66 10.11 2.52 6.24
C LEU A 66 10.09 2.76 4.73
N HIS A 67 11.24 2.60 4.08
CA HIS A 67 11.35 2.59 2.63
C HIS A 67 11.22 1.15 2.16
N VAL A 68 10.37 0.93 1.15
CA VAL A 68 10.29 -0.35 0.47
C VAL A 68 10.30 -0.11 -1.03
N ASP A 69 11.33 -0.60 -1.69
CA ASP A 69 11.47 -0.60 -3.13
C ASP A 69 10.88 -1.92 -3.66
N SER A 70 9.74 -1.85 -4.36
CA SER A 70 9.11 -3.02 -5.00
C SER A 70 9.78 -3.27 -6.35
N LEU A 71 10.39 -4.44 -6.53
CA LEU A 71 11.14 -4.79 -7.75
C LEU A 71 10.37 -5.77 -8.64
N SER A 72 9.43 -6.52 -8.07
CA SER A 72 8.48 -7.35 -8.81
C SER A 72 7.15 -7.45 -8.08
N ASP A 73 6.07 -7.55 -8.86
CA ASP A 73 4.66 -7.51 -8.43
C ASP A 73 4.21 -6.25 -7.65
N PRO A 74 2.89 -6.02 -7.53
CA PRO A 74 2.36 -4.97 -6.66
C PRO A 74 2.61 -5.28 -5.18
N LEU A 75 3.31 -4.38 -4.48
CA LEU A 75 3.53 -4.48 -3.04
C LEU A 75 2.34 -3.90 -2.25
N VAL A 76 1.89 -4.64 -1.23
CA VAL A 76 0.90 -4.17 -0.25
C VAL A 76 1.53 -4.20 1.15
N VAL A 77 1.54 -3.05 1.83
CA VAL A 77 2.00 -2.97 3.22
C VAL A 77 0.83 -3.23 4.17
N ALA A 78 0.86 -4.38 4.83
CA ALA A 78 -0.05 -4.69 5.92
C ALA A 78 0.60 -4.30 7.26
N THR A 79 -0.16 -3.59 8.10
CA THR A 79 0.22 -3.30 9.49
C THR A 79 -0.70 -4.06 10.42
N ASP A 80 -0.30 -4.26 11.67
CA ASP A 80 -1.10 -4.97 12.69
C ASP A 80 -2.48 -4.30 12.96
N HIS A 81 -2.70 -3.10 12.42
CA HIS A 81 -3.95 -2.34 12.51
C HIS A 81 -4.72 -2.21 11.18
N GLY A 82 -4.29 -2.88 10.10
CA GLY A 82 -4.96 -2.85 8.80
C GLY A 82 -4.02 -2.64 7.61
N ARG A 83 -4.59 -2.56 6.39
CA ARG A 83 -3.84 -2.20 5.16
C ARG A 83 -3.50 -0.72 5.22
N VAL A 84 -2.24 -0.36 4.99
CA VAL A 84 -1.84 1.03 4.85
C VAL A 84 -1.64 1.32 3.37
N LEU A 85 -2.44 2.22 2.82
CA LEU A 85 -2.18 2.85 1.53
C LEU A 85 -1.37 4.11 1.78
N VAL A 86 -0.16 4.19 1.24
CA VAL A 86 0.60 5.44 1.21
C VAL A 86 0.10 6.23 -0.01
N LEU A 87 -0.43 7.42 0.23
CA LEU A 87 -0.92 8.34 -0.80
C LEU A 87 0.02 9.54 -0.83
N ASP A 88 0.51 9.92 -2.01
CA ASP A 88 1.20 11.19 -2.18
C ASP A 88 0.20 12.38 -2.22
N GLU A 89 0.72 13.60 -2.14
CA GLU A 89 -0.09 14.84 -2.12
C GLU A 89 -1.00 14.96 -3.34
N ASP A 90 -0.50 14.60 -4.52
CA ASP A 90 -1.27 14.62 -5.78
C ASP A 90 -2.42 13.59 -5.73
N THR A 91 -2.17 12.40 -5.15
CA THR A 91 -3.17 11.35 -4.99
C THR A 91 -4.24 11.76 -3.98
N VAL A 92 -3.85 12.37 -2.86
CA VAL A 92 -4.80 12.92 -1.87
C VAL A 92 -5.68 13.98 -2.52
N ALA A 93 -5.09 14.98 -3.19
CA ALA A 93 -5.83 16.04 -3.87
C ALA A 93 -6.78 15.49 -4.95
N GLY A 94 -6.32 14.46 -5.69
CA GLY A 94 -7.15 13.76 -6.66
C GLY A 94 -8.35 13.05 -6.04
N LEU A 95 -8.17 12.39 -4.89
CA LEU A 95 -9.24 11.70 -4.16
C LEU A 95 -10.26 12.70 -3.59
N GLU A 96 -9.81 13.82 -3.03
CA GLU A 96 -10.69 14.89 -2.56
C GLU A 96 -11.57 15.44 -3.69
N GLU A 97 -10.99 15.70 -4.86
CA GLU A 97 -11.75 16.18 -6.01
C GLU A 97 -12.76 15.14 -6.50
N LEU A 98 -12.40 13.86 -6.52
CA LEU A 98 -13.33 12.77 -6.88
C LEU A 98 -14.53 12.71 -5.91
N LEU A 99 -14.30 12.83 -4.61
CA LEU A 99 -15.36 12.86 -3.61
C LEU A 99 -16.27 14.08 -3.79
N ARG A 100 -15.68 15.26 -4.02
CA ARG A 100 -16.43 16.50 -4.28
C ARG A 100 -17.29 16.39 -5.54
N LEU A 101 -16.77 15.78 -6.61
CA LEU A 101 -17.52 15.54 -7.84
C LEU A 101 -18.67 14.56 -7.61
N ALA A 102 -18.46 13.51 -6.81
CA ALA A 102 -19.49 12.54 -6.46
C ALA A 102 -20.62 13.19 -5.63
N GLU A 103 -20.28 14.02 -4.63
CA GLU A 103 -21.27 14.79 -3.84
C GLU A 103 -22.11 15.72 -4.71
N ARG A 104 -21.47 16.45 -5.62
CA ARG A 104 -22.19 17.31 -6.57
C ARG A 104 -23.09 16.50 -7.50
N GLY A 105 -22.62 15.37 -7.99
CA GLY A 105 -23.42 14.46 -8.82
C GLY A 105 -24.63 13.92 -8.06
N ARG A 106 -24.48 13.59 -6.78
CA ARG A 106 -25.59 13.16 -5.93
C ARG A 106 -26.62 14.26 -5.72
N ALA A 107 -26.18 15.48 -5.42
CA ALA A 107 -27.07 16.62 -5.22
C ALA A 107 -27.86 16.96 -6.51
N ASP A 108 -27.21 16.89 -7.67
CA ASP A 108 -27.88 17.08 -8.96
C ASP A 108 -28.90 15.96 -9.23
N PHE A 109 -28.53 14.71 -9.00
CA PHE A 109 -29.46 13.58 -9.11
C PHE A 109 -30.70 13.76 -8.22
N GLU A 110 -30.53 14.16 -6.95
CA GLU A 110 -31.65 14.41 -6.03
C GLU A 110 -32.54 15.57 -6.50
N HIS A 111 -31.94 16.63 -7.06
CA HIS A 111 -32.66 17.74 -7.64
C HIS A 111 -33.52 17.30 -8.83
N GLN A 112 -32.95 16.57 -9.78
CA GLN A 112 -33.67 16.06 -10.95
C GLN A 112 -34.75 15.04 -10.55
N ALA A 113 -34.45 14.17 -9.58
CA ALA A 113 -35.42 13.22 -9.04
C ALA A 113 -36.61 13.87 -8.32
N SER A 114 -36.48 15.11 -7.87
CA SER A 114 -37.60 15.87 -7.30
C SER A 114 -38.66 16.26 -8.35
N TYR A 115 -38.28 16.36 -9.64
CA TYR A 115 -39.20 16.64 -10.74
C TYR A 115 -39.91 15.39 -11.30
N GLY A 116 -39.58 14.20 -10.79
CA GLY A 116 -40.18 12.94 -11.24
C GLY A 116 -39.48 12.32 -12.45
N ASP A 117 -38.27 12.77 -12.77
CA ASP A 117 -37.51 12.31 -13.95
C ASP A 117 -36.94 10.89 -13.83
N TYR A 118 -37.09 10.25 -12.67
CA TYR A 118 -36.51 8.92 -12.37
C TYR A 118 -37.56 7.96 -11.81
N SER A 119 -37.46 6.70 -12.20
CA SER A 119 -38.27 5.64 -11.63
C SER A 119 -37.87 5.33 -10.18
N ALA A 120 -38.71 4.58 -9.47
CA ALA A 120 -38.36 4.12 -8.11
C ALA A 120 -37.15 3.18 -8.10
N GLU A 121 -36.94 2.41 -9.17
CA GLU A 121 -35.79 1.51 -9.33
C GLU A 121 -34.50 2.30 -9.54
N ASP A 122 -34.50 3.32 -10.41
CA ASP A 122 -33.34 4.19 -10.64
C ASP A 122 -32.89 4.89 -9.34
N ARG A 123 -33.85 5.27 -8.48
CA ARG A 123 -33.58 5.89 -7.18
C ARG A 123 -32.97 4.90 -6.19
N ALA A 124 -33.51 3.69 -6.11
CA ALA A 124 -32.97 2.64 -5.22
C ALA A 124 -31.53 2.26 -5.62
N ASP A 125 -31.25 2.14 -6.92
CA ASP A 125 -29.92 1.88 -7.45
C ASP A 125 -28.94 3.02 -7.13
N ALA A 126 -29.37 4.27 -7.30
CA ALA A 126 -28.56 5.45 -6.99
C ALA A 126 -28.27 5.56 -5.48
N ASP A 127 -29.23 5.22 -4.62
CA ASP A 127 -29.04 5.20 -3.16
C ASP A 127 -28.05 4.12 -2.74
N GLN A 128 -28.14 2.92 -3.33
CA GLN A 128 -27.19 1.84 -3.07
C GLN A 128 -25.77 2.23 -3.50
N ARG A 129 -25.61 2.80 -4.69
CA ARG A 129 -24.30 3.27 -5.18
C ARG A 129 -23.74 4.39 -4.32
N TRP A 130 -24.60 5.31 -3.87
CA TRP A 130 -24.22 6.40 -2.98
C TRP A 130 -23.75 5.90 -1.60
N ALA A 131 -24.41 4.88 -1.05
CA ALA A 131 -23.99 4.27 0.22
C ALA A 131 -22.56 3.69 0.14
N SER A 132 -22.20 3.08 -1.00
CA SER A 132 -20.83 2.59 -1.22
C SER A 132 -19.80 3.73 -1.29
N VAL A 133 -20.14 4.84 -1.96
CA VAL A 133 -19.27 6.03 -2.01
C VAL A 133 -19.07 6.64 -0.63
N ARG A 134 -20.13 6.70 0.19
CA ARG A 134 -20.08 7.18 1.57
C ARG A 134 -19.20 6.33 2.47
N ALA A 135 -19.28 5.01 2.36
CA ALA A 135 -18.43 4.10 3.12
C ALA A 135 -16.94 4.33 2.80
N VAL A 136 -16.59 4.44 1.51
CA VAL A 136 -15.22 4.75 1.08
C VAL A 136 -14.76 6.12 1.58
N ALA A 137 -15.63 7.14 1.50
CA ALA A 137 -15.32 8.48 1.99
C ALA A 137 -15.04 8.48 3.50
N GLU A 138 -15.81 7.72 4.29
CA GLU A 138 -15.64 7.60 5.74
C GLU A 138 -14.35 6.88 6.13
N GLU A 139 -13.95 5.86 5.36
CA GLU A 139 -12.66 5.19 5.55
C GLU A 139 -11.48 6.08 5.19
N LEU A 140 -11.60 6.90 4.15
CA LEU A 140 -10.52 7.78 3.68
C LEU A 140 -10.43 9.09 4.47
N HIS A 141 -11.51 9.55 5.10
CA HIS A 141 -11.57 10.86 5.78
C HIS A 141 -10.40 11.14 6.75
N PRO A 142 -9.95 10.20 7.62
CA PRO A 142 -8.82 10.43 8.51
C PRO A 142 -7.48 10.67 7.81
N HIS A 143 -7.39 10.33 6.52
CA HIS A 143 -6.18 10.37 5.71
C HIS A 143 -6.16 11.53 4.71
N LEU A 144 -7.30 12.20 4.49
CA LEU A 144 -7.43 13.31 3.55
C LEU A 144 -7.26 14.69 4.24
N THR A 145 -7.50 14.79 5.55
CA THR A 145 -7.51 16.09 6.27
C THR A 145 -6.22 16.41 7.06
N ASN A 146 -5.04 15.99 6.61
CA ASN A 146 -3.76 16.34 7.25
C ASN A 146 -3.02 17.42 6.47
#